data_AF-A0A955LZJ4-F1
#
_entry.id   AF-A0A955LZJ4-F1
#
_cell.length_a   1.000
_cell.length_b   1.000
_cell.length_c   1.000
_cell.angle_alpha   90.00
_cell.angle_beta   90.00
_cell.angle_gamma   90.00
#
_symmetry.space_group_name_H-M   'P 1'
#
loop_
_entity.id
_entity.type
_entity.pdbx_description
1 polymer ?
#
loop_
_entity_poly.entity_id
_entity_poly.type
_entity_poly.pdbx_seq_one_letter_code
_entity_poly.pdbx_strand_id
1 'polypeptide(L)'
;MKIFTLRGKFISSVVIFFLLFVLFTGFAYRDIFTLLHTSRASYLTIIPLTESVFKAEQSLHRGLSALDKVFLDERTQYTSGELTETLESMKNFSLKFETFIQAVIWGGESEAFRKSSYNSFLLLRDEKVLQGDVAMKAVPNNIQKLAGKADLYFAGFSQNAIKALERYQKSVDLHMMGEQENAQKEVAAAKELWKKSRYYVNLTEKVFEDLNQKIGFFNVEIISEIKEAQSRFLKEIGLVMGVLLLF
;
A
#
# COMPACT_ATOMS: atom_id res chain seq x y z
N MET A 1 14.56 74.85 -15.61
CA MET A 1 15.18 74.23 -14.41
C MET A 1 14.62 72.82 -14.22
N LYS A 2 15.23 71.80 -14.86
CA LYS A 2 14.81 70.38 -14.79
C LYS A 2 15.96 69.57 -14.15
N ILE A 3 16.12 69.66 -12.83
CA ILE A 3 17.02 68.80 -12.03
C ILE A 3 16.25 67.60 -11.44
N PHE A 4 15.00 67.40 -11.85
CA PHE A 4 14.25 66.16 -11.59
C PHE A 4 14.72 64.94 -12.40
N THR A 5 15.91 64.99 -13.03
CA THR A 5 16.14 64.32 -14.32
C THR A 5 17.04 63.08 -14.35
N LEU A 6 17.77 62.74 -13.28
CA LEU A 6 18.53 61.47 -13.24
C LEU A 6 18.30 60.68 -11.94
N ARG A 7 18.37 61.35 -10.79
CA ARG A 7 18.18 60.70 -9.48
C ARG A 7 16.78 60.13 -9.28
N GLY A 8 15.73 60.85 -9.71
CA GLY A 8 14.35 60.36 -9.64
C GLY A 8 14.10 59.13 -10.52
N LYS A 9 14.72 59.07 -11.71
CA LYS A 9 14.66 57.91 -12.60
C LYS A 9 15.41 56.72 -12.00
N PHE A 10 16.59 56.95 -11.43
CA PHE A 10 17.37 55.91 -10.78
C PHE A 10 16.65 55.30 -9.57
N ILE A 11 16.09 56.14 -8.69
CA ILE A 11 15.30 55.67 -7.54
C ILE A 11 14.06 54.90 -8.01
N SER A 12 13.34 55.41 -9.01
CA SER A 12 12.20 54.69 -9.61
C SER A 12 12.61 53.32 -10.13
N SER A 13 13.72 53.20 -10.86
CA SER A 13 14.20 51.93 -11.40
C SER A 13 14.56 50.95 -10.28
N VAL A 14 15.24 51.41 -9.22
CA VAL A 14 15.61 50.56 -8.07
C VAL A 14 14.36 50.08 -7.32
N VAL A 15 13.37 50.96 -7.12
CA VAL A 15 12.10 50.60 -6.45
C VAL A 15 11.31 49.58 -7.29
N ILE A 16 11.26 49.75 -8.61
CA ILE A 16 10.62 48.78 -9.51
C ILE A 16 11.36 47.44 -9.43
N PHE A 17 12.69 47.43 -9.44
CA PHE A 17 13.50 46.21 -9.33
C PHE A 17 13.26 45.50 -7.99
N PHE A 18 13.19 46.27 -6.90
CA PHE A 18 12.89 45.74 -5.58
C PHE A 18 11.48 45.15 -5.49
N LEU A 19 10.47 45.83 -6.06
CA LEU A 19 9.09 45.31 -6.10
C LEU A 19 8.99 44.03 -6.94
N LEU A 20 9.67 43.98 -8.10
CA LEU A 20 9.76 42.76 -8.92
C LEU A 20 10.46 41.63 -8.16
N PHE A 21 11.54 41.93 -7.44
CA PHE A 21 12.24 40.96 -6.60
C PHE A 21 11.36 40.40 -5.49
N VAL A 22 10.61 41.26 -4.77
CA VAL A 22 9.68 40.83 -3.71
C VAL A 22 8.55 39.98 -4.27
N LEU A 23 7.93 40.39 -5.39
CA LEU A 23 6.88 39.59 -6.05
C LEU A 23 7.43 38.23 -6.47
N PHE A 24 8.62 38.20 -7.09
CA PHE A 24 9.25 36.95 -7.51
C PHE A 24 9.57 36.02 -6.34
N THR A 25 10.12 36.55 -5.26
CA THR A 25 10.43 35.76 -4.05
C THR A 25 9.14 35.17 -3.46
N GLY A 26 8.03 35.91 -3.49
CA GLY A 26 6.72 35.42 -3.07
C GLY A 26 6.17 34.29 -3.96
N PHE A 27 6.27 34.42 -5.29
CA PHE A 27 5.87 33.37 -6.24
C PHE A 27 6.75 32.12 -6.10
N ALA A 28 8.07 32.28 -6.09
CA ALA A 28 9.02 31.19 -5.89
C ALA A 28 8.79 30.46 -4.57
N TYR A 29 8.49 31.19 -3.49
CA TYR A 29 8.16 30.60 -2.19
C TYR A 29 6.88 29.76 -2.24
N ARG A 30 5.81 30.28 -2.87
CA ARG A 30 4.54 29.54 -3.04
C ARG A 30 4.73 28.25 -3.82
N ASP A 31 5.52 28.29 -4.89
CA ASP A 31 5.70 27.15 -5.79
C ASP A 31 6.62 26.09 -5.18
N ILE A 32 7.70 26.48 -4.49
CA ILE A 32 8.52 25.56 -3.67
C ILE A 32 7.67 24.92 -2.58
N PHE A 33 6.81 25.68 -1.92
CA PHE A 33 5.91 25.15 -0.89
C PHE A 33 4.93 24.12 -1.47
N THR A 34 4.37 24.40 -2.65
CA THR A 34 3.49 23.47 -3.36
C THR A 34 4.25 22.19 -3.72
N LEU A 35 5.46 22.30 -4.29
CA LEU A 35 6.32 21.17 -4.60
C LEU A 35 6.66 20.30 -3.39
N LEU A 36 7.01 20.92 -2.26
CA LEU A 36 7.28 20.24 -1.00
C LEU A 36 6.03 19.51 -0.49
N HIS A 37 4.87 20.15 -0.57
CA HIS A 37 3.61 19.57 -0.12
C HIS A 37 3.19 18.37 -0.98
N THR A 38 3.30 18.47 -2.31
CA THR A 38 2.91 17.39 -3.22
C THR A 38 3.94 16.25 -3.24
N SER A 39 5.25 16.55 -3.12
CA SER A 39 6.28 15.54 -2.90
C SER A 39 6.00 14.75 -1.61
N ARG A 40 5.65 15.45 -0.52
CA ARG A 40 5.24 14.81 0.73
C ARG A 40 3.98 13.94 0.56
N ALA A 41 3.03 14.30 -0.30
CA ALA A 41 1.88 13.45 -0.60
C ALA A 41 2.30 12.11 -1.24
N SER A 42 3.23 12.13 -2.20
CA SER A 42 3.80 10.92 -2.82
C SER A 42 4.54 10.04 -1.81
N TYR A 43 5.40 10.63 -0.98
CA TYR A 43 6.19 9.89 0.01
C TYR A 43 5.34 9.31 1.15
N LEU A 44 4.29 10.02 1.59
CA LEU A 44 3.51 9.63 2.76
C LEU A 44 2.25 8.84 2.44
N THR A 45 1.86 8.77 1.16
CA THR A 45 0.58 8.16 0.76
C THR A 45 0.77 7.17 -0.37
N ILE A 46 1.31 7.58 -1.53
CA ILE A 46 1.35 6.73 -2.73
C ILE A 46 2.28 5.53 -2.55
N ILE A 47 3.53 5.77 -2.14
CA ILE A 47 4.53 4.70 -2.03
C ILE A 47 4.09 3.68 -0.97
N PRO A 48 3.75 4.08 0.27
CA PRO A 48 3.32 3.12 1.28
C PRO A 48 2.02 2.40 0.91
N LEU A 49 1.07 3.08 0.26
CA LEU A 49 -0.19 2.47 -0.18
C LEU A 49 0.05 1.37 -1.20
N THR A 50 0.82 1.67 -2.23
CA THR A 50 1.13 0.71 -3.31
C THR A 50 1.90 -0.48 -2.76
N GLU A 51 2.88 -0.23 -1.88
CA GLU A 51 3.68 -1.28 -1.26
C GLU A 51 2.84 -2.16 -0.31
N SER A 52 1.96 -1.56 0.50
CA SER A 52 1.05 -2.33 1.36
C SER A 52 0.13 -3.22 0.55
N VAL A 53 -0.48 -2.71 -0.52
CA VAL A 53 -1.36 -3.53 -1.39
C VAL A 53 -0.58 -4.66 -2.05
N PHE A 54 0.60 -4.36 -2.59
CA PHE A 54 1.47 -5.37 -3.19
C PHE A 54 1.86 -6.47 -2.20
N LYS A 55 2.25 -6.12 -0.97
CA LYS A 55 2.62 -7.11 0.05
C LYS A 55 1.44 -7.92 0.57
N ALA A 56 0.25 -7.32 0.65
CA ALA A 56 -0.97 -8.05 0.94
C ALA A 56 -1.27 -9.09 -0.15
N GLU A 57 -1.26 -8.67 -1.41
CA GLU A 57 -1.47 -9.54 -2.58
C GLU A 57 -0.42 -10.67 -2.64
N GLN A 58 0.85 -10.35 -2.39
CA GLN A 58 1.91 -11.37 -2.27
C GLN A 58 1.63 -12.38 -1.15
N SER A 59 1.12 -11.92 0.00
CA SER A 59 0.80 -12.79 1.13
C SER A 59 -0.38 -13.73 0.81
N LEU A 60 -1.39 -13.24 0.08
CA LEU A 60 -2.47 -14.06 -0.47
C LEU A 60 -1.93 -15.16 -1.39
N HIS A 61 -1.12 -14.81 -2.38
CA HIS A 61 -0.58 -15.78 -3.33
C HIS A 61 0.38 -16.79 -2.69
N ARG A 62 1.20 -16.37 -1.73
CA ARG A 62 2.06 -17.29 -0.96
C ARG A 62 1.24 -18.26 -0.13
N GLY A 63 0.18 -17.78 0.53
CA GLY A 63 -0.76 -18.63 1.27
C GLY A 63 -1.47 -19.63 0.36
N LEU A 64 -1.99 -19.18 -0.78
CA LEU A 64 -2.62 -20.06 -1.77
C LEU A 64 -1.62 -21.10 -2.28
N SER A 65 -0.41 -20.69 -2.67
CA SER A 65 0.61 -21.60 -3.19
C SER A 65 1.02 -22.66 -2.16
N ALA A 66 1.16 -22.29 -0.88
CA ALA A 66 1.46 -23.24 0.18
C ALA A 66 0.32 -24.25 0.37
N LEU A 67 -0.93 -23.77 0.34
CA LEU A 67 -2.11 -24.62 0.45
C LEU A 67 -2.26 -25.56 -0.75
N ASP A 68 -2.14 -25.03 -1.96
CA ASP A 68 -2.26 -25.79 -3.22
C ASP A 68 -1.16 -26.85 -3.32
N LYS A 69 0.05 -26.61 -2.81
CA LYS A 69 1.11 -27.62 -2.75
C LYS A 69 0.68 -28.86 -1.95
N VAL A 70 -0.10 -28.69 -0.89
CA VAL A 70 -0.62 -29.80 -0.07
C VAL A 70 -1.74 -30.57 -0.78
N PHE A 71 -2.67 -29.85 -1.43
CA PHE A 71 -3.91 -30.46 -1.93
C PHE A 71 -3.88 -30.83 -3.43
N LEU A 72 -2.97 -30.26 -4.23
CA LEU A 72 -2.82 -30.58 -5.66
C LEU A 72 -1.75 -31.64 -5.93
N ASP A 73 -0.75 -31.78 -5.05
CA ASP A 73 0.26 -32.83 -5.20
C ASP A 73 -0.24 -34.15 -4.59
N GLU A 74 -1.08 -34.86 -5.34
CA GLU A 74 -1.62 -36.16 -4.91
C GLU A 74 -0.54 -37.26 -4.78
N ARG A 75 0.69 -37.00 -5.23
CA ARG A 75 1.81 -37.96 -5.15
C ARG A 75 2.65 -37.75 -3.89
N THR A 76 2.61 -36.57 -3.29
CA THR A 76 3.35 -36.28 -2.06
C THR A 76 2.56 -36.73 -0.84
N GLN A 77 3.10 -37.71 -0.13
CA GLN A 77 2.65 -38.02 1.23
C GLN A 77 3.31 -37.04 2.19
N TYR A 78 2.50 -36.12 2.72
CA TYR A 78 2.95 -35.19 3.75
C TYR A 78 2.97 -35.85 5.11
N THR A 79 4.03 -35.59 5.87
CA THR A 79 4.12 -35.93 7.29
C THR A 79 3.37 -34.91 8.14
N SER A 80 3.00 -35.31 9.37
CA SER A 80 2.38 -34.39 10.34
C SER A 80 3.30 -33.20 10.69
N GLY A 81 4.62 -33.40 10.66
CA GLY A 81 5.61 -32.32 10.84
C GLY A 81 5.56 -31.28 9.72
N GLU A 82 5.61 -31.69 8.46
CA GLU A 82 5.55 -30.78 7.31
C GLU A 82 4.22 -30.00 7.24
N LEU A 83 3.12 -30.61 7.68
CA LEU A 83 1.82 -29.94 7.77
C LEU A 83 1.81 -28.89 8.90
N THR A 84 2.51 -29.15 10.01
CA THR A 84 2.68 -28.17 11.09
C THR A 84 3.45 -26.94 10.59
N GLU A 85 4.55 -27.13 9.88
CA GLU A 85 5.32 -26.03 9.28
C GLU A 85 4.49 -25.22 8.26
N THR A 86 3.67 -25.92 7.48
CA THR A 86 2.77 -25.28 6.51
C THR A 86 1.67 -24.47 7.22
N LEU A 87 1.11 -24.98 8.31
CA LEU A 87 0.15 -24.28 9.16
C LEU A 87 0.74 -23.00 9.77
N GLU A 88 1.96 -23.07 10.31
CA GLU A 88 2.66 -21.91 10.85
C GLU A 88 2.94 -20.86 9.78
N SER A 89 3.38 -21.29 8.60
CA SER A 89 3.56 -20.42 7.43
C SER A 89 2.26 -19.74 7.02
N MET A 90 1.14 -20.48 7.00
CA MET A 90 -0.18 -19.94 6.67
C MET A 90 -0.66 -18.88 7.66
N LYS A 91 -0.41 -19.09 8.97
CA LYS A 91 -0.69 -18.09 10.02
C LYS A 91 0.16 -16.84 9.82
N ASN A 92 1.44 -17.00 9.48
CA ASN A 92 2.32 -15.86 9.20
C ASN A 92 1.87 -15.07 7.96
N PHE A 93 1.51 -15.74 6.86
CA PHE A 93 0.96 -15.06 5.68
C PHE A 93 -0.34 -14.32 6.01
N SER A 94 -1.18 -14.89 6.88
CA SER A 94 -2.42 -14.25 7.33
C SER A 94 -2.14 -12.98 8.12
N LEU A 95 -1.20 -13.02 9.07
CA LEU A 95 -0.77 -11.86 9.85
C LEU A 95 -0.18 -10.75 8.97
N LYS A 96 0.64 -11.12 7.98
CA LYS A 96 1.22 -10.16 7.02
C LYS A 96 0.12 -9.48 6.21
N PHE A 97 -0.78 -10.27 5.63
CA PHE A 97 -1.91 -9.76 4.87
C PHE A 97 -2.73 -8.75 5.68
N GLU A 98 -3.15 -9.17 6.88
CA GLU A 98 -3.95 -8.34 7.78
C GLU A 98 -3.22 -7.03 8.09
N THR A 99 -1.95 -7.11 8.48
CA THR A 99 -1.16 -5.90 8.79
C THR A 99 -1.14 -4.91 7.63
N PHE A 100 -0.88 -5.37 6.41
CA PHE A 100 -0.78 -4.48 5.26
C PHE A 100 -2.14 -3.92 4.83
N ILE A 101 -3.21 -4.72 4.87
CA ILE A 101 -4.56 -4.25 4.53
C ILE A 101 -5.13 -3.32 5.60
N GLN A 102 -4.92 -3.60 6.89
CA GLN A 102 -5.33 -2.71 7.96
C GLN A 102 -4.61 -1.36 7.87
N ALA A 103 -3.37 -1.33 7.39
CA ALA A 103 -2.68 -0.08 7.11
C ALA A 103 -3.45 0.73 6.05
N VAL A 104 -3.92 0.09 4.98
CA VAL A 104 -4.72 0.73 3.91
C VAL A 104 -6.07 1.22 4.44
N ILE A 105 -6.74 0.46 5.31
CA ILE A 105 -8.06 0.82 5.85
C ILE A 105 -7.95 2.04 6.76
N TRP A 106 -7.04 2.02 7.74
CA TRP A 106 -7.02 3.02 8.81
C TRP A 106 -6.00 4.14 8.62
N GLY A 107 -5.01 3.94 7.73
CA GLY A 107 -3.79 4.74 7.72
C GLY A 107 -2.87 4.38 8.89
N GLY A 108 -1.56 4.34 8.63
CA GLY A 108 -0.56 3.95 9.62
C GLY A 108 -0.41 4.92 10.80
N GLU A 109 -0.87 6.17 10.67
CA GLU A 109 -0.84 7.19 11.73
C GLU A 109 -2.02 7.10 12.70
N SER A 110 -3.08 6.36 12.36
CA SER A 110 -4.31 6.36 13.17
C SER A 110 -4.11 5.66 14.52
N GLU A 111 -4.73 6.21 15.56
CA GLU A 111 -4.76 5.55 16.87
C GLU A 111 -5.43 4.17 16.79
N ALA A 112 -6.40 4.01 15.88
CA ALA A 112 -7.02 2.73 15.56
C ALA A 112 -6.00 1.69 15.07
N PHE A 113 -5.10 2.06 14.15
CA PHE A 113 -4.03 1.18 13.65
C PHE A 113 -2.95 0.90 14.71
N ARG A 114 -2.55 1.92 15.49
CA ARG A 114 -1.58 1.73 16.58
C ARG A 114 -2.12 0.83 17.70
N LYS A 115 -3.43 0.88 17.96
CA LYS A 115 -4.11 0.00 18.92
C LYS A 115 -4.45 -1.37 18.35
N SER A 116 -4.63 -1.52 17.03
CA SER A 116 -4.99 -2.80 16.43
C SER A 116 -3.87 -3.82 16.54
N SER A 117 -2.59 -3.41 16.56
CA SER A 117 -1.48 -4.26 17.00
C SER A 117 -0.14 -3.49 17.00
N TYR A 118 0.56 -3.45 18.15
CA TYR A 118 1.94 -2.92 18.24
C TYR A 118 2.90 -3.66 17.29
N ASN A 119 2.66 -4.95 17.05
CA ASN A 119 3.44 -5.77 16.12
C ASN A 119 3.23 -5.38 14.66
N SER A 120 2.07 -4.82 14.29
CA SER A 120 1.76 -4.43 12.92
C SER A 120 2.56 -3.20 12.50
N PHE A 121 2.78 -2.24 13.40
CA PHE A 121 3.66 -1.11 13.14
C PHE A 121 5.13 -1.53 12.98
N LEU A 122 5.62 -2.41 13.87
CA LEU A 122 6.98 -2.95 13.77
C LEU A 122 7.17 -3.73 12.46
N LEU A 123 6.20 -4.57 12.09
CA LEU A 123 6.25 -5.33 10.85
C LEU A 123 6.30 -4.42 9.62
N LEU A 124 5.50 -3.35 9.56
CA LEU A 124 5.57 -2.36 8.47
C LEU A 124 6.95 -1.70 8.37
N ARG A 125 7.61 -1.44 9.51
CA ARG A 125 8.94 -0.84 9.58
C ARG A 125 10.03 -1.82 9.13
N ASP A 126 10.01 -3.05 9.65
CA ASP A 126 10.97 -4.11 9.31
C ASP A 126 10.89 -4.47 7.83
N GLU A 127 9.68 -4.46 7.29
CA GLU A 127 9.40 -4.68 5.88
C GLU A 127 9.63 -3.42 5.01
N LYS A 128 10.19 -2.33 5.59
CA LYS A 128 10.54 -1.08 4.90
C LYS A 128 9.41 -0.42 4.10
N VAL A 129 8.15 -0.72 4.46
CA VAL A 129 6.97 -0.08 3.86
C VAL A 129 6.85 1.37 4.32
N LEU A 130 7.22 1.62 5.58
CA LEU A 130 7.36 2.95 6.12
C LEU A 130 8.82 3.39 6.02
N GLN A 131 9.07 4.58 5.47
CA GLN A 131 10.40 5.20 5.49
C GLN A 131 10.51 6.10 6.73
N GLY A 132 11.36 5.70 7.68
CA GLY A 132 11.56 6.42 8.94
C GLY A 132 10.41 6.24 9.93
N ASP A 133 10.14 7.27 10.74
CA ASP A 133 9.03 7.28 11.71
C ASP A 133 7.69 7.73 11.08
N VAL A 134 7.64 7.92 9.76
CA VAL A 134 6.46 8.50 9.11
C VAL A 134 5.50 7.40 8.69
N ALA A 135 4.26 7.48 9.18
CA ALA A 135 3.25 6.48 8.89
C ALA A 135 2.34 6.90 7.73
N MET A 136 1.72 5.91 7.09
CA MET A 136 0.91 6.13 5.90
C MET A 136 -0.32 6.99 6.23
N LYS A 137 -0.58 8.03 5.43
CA LYS A 137 -1.79 8.85 5.56
C LYS A 137 -3.06 8.08 5.16
N ALA A 138 -4.20 8.52 5.69
CA ALA A 138 -5.50 7.99 5.30
C ALA A 138 -5.75 8.19 3.79
N VAL A 139 -6.25 7.14 3.14
CA VAL A 139 -6.58 7.12 1.72
C VAL A 139 -8.07 7.43 1.49
N PRO A 140 -8.50 7.78 0.26
CA PRO A 140 -9.91 8.01 -0.05
C PRO A 140 -10.85 6.85 0.37
N ASN A 141 -12.07 7.18 0.79
CA ASN A 141 -13.05 6.21 1.33
C ASN A 141 -13.38 5.04 0.37
N ASN A 142 -13.30 5.25 -0.94
CA ASN A 142 -13.53 4.19 -1.92
C ASN A 142 -12.41 3.13 -1.89
N ILE A 143 -11.15 3.53 -1.69
CA ILE A 143 -9.99 2.64 -1.51
C ILE A 143 -10.12 1.91 -0.16
N GLN A 144 -10.47 2.62 0.91
CA GLN A 144 -10.68 2.00 2.24
C GLN A 144 -11.79 0.92 2.19
N LYS A 145 -12.92 1.20 1.52
CA LYS A 145 -14.01 0.24 1.37
C LYS A 145 -13.60 -1.01 0.59
N LEU A 146 -12.77 -0.87 -0.44
CA LEU A 146 -12.24 -2.01 -1.19
C LEU A 146 -11.27 -2.81 -0.31
N ALA A 147 -10.36 -2.15 0.41
CA ALA A 147 -9.47 -2.81 1.36
C ALA A 147 -10.24 -3.57 2.45
N GLY A 148 -11.32 -3.01 3.00
CA GLY A 148 -12.20 -3.70 3.94
C GLY A 148 -12.93 -4.92 3.35
N LYS A 149 -13.28 -4.90 2.06
CA LYS A 149 -13.80 -6.09 1.37
C LYS A 149 -12.71 -7.15 1.19
N ALA A 150 -11.49 -6.75 0.85
CA ALA A 150 -10.35 -7.66 0.72
C ALA A 150 -10.06 -8.35 2.06
N ASP A 151 -10.07 -7.58 3.17
CA ASP A 151 -9.93 -8.10 4.53
C ASP A 151 -10.97 -9.18 4.86
N LEU A 152 -12.25 -8.88 4.59
CA LEU A 152 -13.36 -9.81 4.83
C LEU A 152 -13.20 -11.12 4.02
N TYR A 153 -12.91 -11.02 2.72
CA TYR A 153 -12.77 -12.20 1.86
C TYR A 153 -11.51 -12.99 2.19
N PHE A 154 -10.42 -12.31 2.52
CA PHE A 154 -9.20 -12.97 2.96
C PHE A 154 -9.39 -13.71 4.28
N ALA A 155 -10.15 -13.16 5.23
CA ALA A 155 -10.51 -13.88 6.46
C ALA A 155 -11.28 -15.18 6.15
N GLY A 156 -12.17 -15.15 5.15
CA GLY A 156 -12.82 -16.34 4.63
C GLY A 156 -11.83 -17.36 4.04
N PHE A 157 -10.86 -16.89 3.26
CA PHE A 157 -9.78 -17.74 2.73
C PHE A 157 -8.94 -18.36 3.84
N SER A 158 -8.35 -17.56 4.73
CA SER A 158 -7.40 -18.00 5.75
C SER A 158 -8.04 -18.96 6.75
N GLN A 159 -9.29 -18.69 7.18
CA GLN A 159 -10.01 -19.57 8.08
C GLN A 159 -10.26 -20.95 7.46
N ASN A 160 -10.68 -21.00 6.19
CA ASN A 160 -10.92 -22.28 5.51
C ASN A 160 -9.60 -23.00 5.19
N ALA A 161 -8.55 -22.27 4.82
CA ALA A 161 -7.22 -22.82 4.54
C ALA A 161 -6.60 -23.48 5.79
N ILE A 162 -6.61 -22.79 6.93
CA ILE A 162 -6.10 -23.32 8.20
C ILE A 162 -6.88 -24.58 8.62
N LYS A 163 -8.22 -24.51 8.60
CA LYS A 163 -9.06 -25.68 8.92
C LYS A 163 -8.84 -26.85 7.96
N ALA A 164 -8.61 -26.58 6.67
CA ALA A 164 -8.30 -27.63 5.71
C ALA A 164 -6.99 -28.34 6.06
N LEU A 165 -5.93 -27.59 6.38
CA LEU A 165 -4.63 -28.13 6.79
C LEU A 165 -4.73 -28.91 8.11
N GLU A 166 -5.43 -28.39 9.12
CA GLU A 166 -5.65 -29.09 10.40
C GLU A 166 -6.39 -30.43 10.21
N ARG A 167 -7.41 -30.44 9.35
CA ARG A 167 -8.17 -31.66 9.01
C ARG A 167 -7.30 -32.66 8.26
N TYR A 168 -6.48 -32.18 7.32
CA TYR A 168 -5.56 -33.03 6.59
C TYR A 168 -4.48 -33.62 7.51
N GLN A 169 -3.94 -32.83 8.43
CA GLN A 169 -3.01 -33.31 9.45
C GLN A 169 -3.62 -34.40 10.31
N LYS A 170 -4.84 -34.19 10.82
CA LYS A 170 -5.59 -35.20 11.57
C LYS A 170 -5.77 -36.49 10.76
N SER A 171 -6.00 -36.39 9.44
CA SER A 171 -6.10 -37.57 8.59
C SER A 171 -4.80 -38.38 8.50
N VAL A 172 -3.65 -37.70 8.49
CA VAL A 172 -2.33 -38.34 8.51
C VAL A 172 -2.13 -39.08 9.84
N ASP A 173 -2.45 -38.43 10.96
CA ASP A 173 -2.31 -39.04 12.28
C ASP A 173 -3.23 -40.27 12.44
N LEU A 174 -4.48 -40.18 11.98
CA LEU A 174 -5.43 -41.31 11.97
C LEU A 174 -4.96 -42.46 11.08
N HIS A 175 -4.35 -42.15 9.93
CA HIS A 175 -3.78 -43.16 9.05
C HIS A 175 -2.63 -43.91 9.74
N MET A 176 -1.77 -43.21 10.47
CA MET A 176 -0.70 -43.81 11.28
C MET A 176 -1.24 -44.70 12.40
N MET A 177 -2.42 -44.39 12.95
CA MET A 177 -3.11 -45.21 13.96
C MET A 177 -3.87 -46.40 13.36
N GLY A 178 -3.89 -46.55 12.03
CA GLY A 178 -4.63 -47.63 11.33
C GLY A 178 -6.12 -47.36 11.14
N GLU A 179 -6.62 -46.16 11.47
CA GLU A 179 -8.03 -45.78 11.35
C GLU A 179 -8.38 -45.29 9.93
N GLN A 180 -8.29 -46.18 8.93
CA GLN A 180 -8.40 -45.79 7.52
C GLN A 180 -9.73 -45.12 7.15
N GLU A 181 -10.87 -45.60 7.67
CA GLU A 181 -12.17 -45.02 7.35
C GLU A 181 -12.31 -43.58 7.89
N ASN A 182 -11.83 -43.34 9.12
CA ASN A 182 -11.85 -42.01 9.73
C ASN A 182 -10.87 -41.07 9.04
N ALA A 183 -9.68 -41.55 8.65
CA ALA A 183 -8.72 -40.78 7.85
C ALA A 183 -9.34 -40.30 6.52
N GLN A 184 -10.03 -41.18 5.79
CA GLN A 184 -10.69 -40.80 4.53
C GLN A 184 -11.78 -39.73 4.72
N LYS A 185 -12.57 -39.81 5.79
CA LYS A 185 -13.56 -38.79 6.14
C LYS A 185 -12.92 -37.43 6.38
N GLU A 186 -11.80 -37.39 7.09
CA GLU A 186 -11.06 -36.15 7.34
C GLU A 186 -10.43 -35.57 6.07
N VAL A 187 -9.89 -36.41 5.17
CA VAL A 187 -9.40 -35.97 3.84
C VAL A 187 -10.52 -35.34 3.01
N ALA A 188 -11.70 -35.97 2.96
CA ALA A 188 -12.84 -35.44 2.22
C ALA A 188 -13.27 -34.06 2.75
N ALA A 189 -13.39 -33.93 4.08
CA ALA A 189 -13.70 -32.65 4.73
C ALA A 189 -12.63 -31.58 4.48
N ALA A 190 -11.35 -31.96 4.49
CA ALA A 190 -10.24 -31.06 4.17
C ALA A 190 -10.31 -30.56 2.72
N LYS A 191 -10.58 -31.45 1.76
CA LYS A 191 -10.75 -31.08 0.34
C LYS A 191 -11.94 -30.14 0.11
N GLU A 192 -13.04 -30.28 0.85
CA GLU A 192 -14.16 -29.34 0.78
C GLU A 192 -13.78 -27.94 1.29
N LEU A 193 -13.05 -27.86 2.40
CA LEU A 193 -12.58 -26.60 2.96
C LEU A 193 -11.55 -25.93 2.04
N TRP A 194 -10.66 -26.69 1.42
CA TRP A 194 -9.74 -26.18 0.39
C TRP A 194 -10.48 -25.61 -0.82
N LYS A 195 -11.53 -26.27 -1.31
CA LYS A 195 -12.37 -25.70 -2.39
C LYS A 195 -13.02 -24.39 -1.97
N LYS A 196 -13.53 -24.31 -0.74
CA LYS A 196 -14.10 -23.07 -0.18
C LYS A 196 -13.04 -21.97 -0.04
N SER A 197 -11.83 -22.28 0.38
CA SER A 197 -10.75 -21.30 0.48
C SER A 197 -10.42 -20.71 -0.89
N ARG A 198 -10.33 -21.53 -1.94
CA ARG A 198 -10.16 -21.06 -3.34
C ARG A 198 -11.27 -20.15 -3.83
N TYR A 199 -12.52 -20.41 -3.45
CA TYR A 199 -13.63 -19.49 -3.75
C TYR A 199 -13.38 -18.10 -3.18
N TYR A 200 -12.93 -18.00 -1.92
CA TYR A 200 -12.61 -16.73 -1.29
C TYR A 200 -11.36 -16.05 -1.88
N VAL A 201 -10.36 -16.82 -2.32
CA VAL A 201 -9.21 -16.28 -3.08
C VAL A 201 -9.70 -15.54 -4.32
N ASN A 202 -10.53 -16.19 -5.15
CA ASN A 202 -11.06 -15.57 -6.36
C ASN A 202 -11.86 -14.28 -6.08
N LEU A 203 -12.57 -14.22 -4.95
CA LEU A 203 -13.24 -12.99 -4.52
C LEU A 203 -12.25 -11.90 -4.09
N THR A 204 -11.19 -12.30 -3.38
CA THR A 204 -10.14 -11.38 -2.91
C THR A 204 -9.34 -10.82 -4.07
N GLU A 205 -8.96 -11.64 -5.05
CA GLU A 205 -8.24 -11.23 -6.28
C GLU A 205 -9.05 -10.20 -7.08
N LYS A 206 -10.36 -10.42 -7.28
CA LYS A 206 -11.24 -9.43 -7.93
C LYS A 206 -11.24 -8.08 -7.20
N VAL A 207 -11.21 -8.11 -5.87
CA VAL A 207 -11.11 -6.87 -5.08
C VAL A 207 -9.75 -6.22 -5.26
N PHE A 208 -8.66 -6.99 -5.36
CA PHE A 208 -7.33 -6.45 -5.66
C PHE A 208 -7.24 -5.84 -7.06
N GLU A 209 -7.88 -6.42 -8.07
CA GLU A 209 -7.98 -5.82 -9.41
C GLU A 209 -8.64 -4.43 -9.33
N ASP A 210 -9.80 -4.33 -8.66
CA ASP A 210 -10.50 -3.06 -8.43
C ASP A 210 -9.64 -2.07 -7.62
N LEU A 211 -8.96 -2.56 -6.58
CA LEU A 211 -8.11 -1.76 -5.68
C LEU A 211 -6.90 -1.19 -6.45
N ASN A 212 -6.20 -2.02 -7.21
CA ASN A 212 -5.07 -1.63 -8.04
C ASN A 212 -5.49 -0.62 -9.11
N GLN A 213 -6.67 -0.80 -9.72
CA GLN A 213 -7.21 0.18 -10.67
C GLN A 213 -7.48 1.54 -10.00
N LYS A 214 -8.10 1.55 -8.81
CA LYS A 214 -8.40 2.78 -8.07
C LYS A 214 -7.13 3.49 -7.57
N ILE A 215 -6.14 2.73 -7.11
CA ILE A 215 -4.83 3.27 -6.74
C ILE A 215 -4.13 3.86 -7.97
N GLY A 216 -4.22 3.20 -9.13
CA GLY A 216 -3.71 3.74 -10.39
C GLY A 216 -4.29 5.12 -10.72
N PHE A 217 -5.62 5.28 -10.64
CA PHE A 217 -6.26 6.58 -10.85
C PHE A 217 -5.82 7.63 -9.83
N PHE A 218 -5.79 7.26 -8.55
CA PHE A 218 -5.35 8.14 -7.47
C PHE A 218 -3.89 8.60 -7.66
N ASN A 219 -3.02 7.69 -8.12
CA ASN A 219 -1.62 7.99 -8.40
C ASN A 219 -1.49 8.94 -9.61
N VAL A 220 -2.27 8.74 -10.68
CA VAL A 220 -2.25 9.62 -11.86
C VAL A 220 -2.70 11.03 -11.50
N GLU A 221 -3.76 11.17 -10.68
CA GLU A 221 -4.25 12.45 -10.20
C GLU A 221 -3.15 13.22 -9.46
N ILE A 222 -2.53 12.61 -8.44
CA ILE A 222 -1.45 13.25 -7.68
C ILE A 222 -0.24 13.56 -8.57
N ILE A 223 0.17 12.65 -9.46
CA ILE A 223 1.30 12.89 -10.37
C ILE A 223 0.99 14.04 -11.34
N SER A 224 -0.26 14.16 -11.80
CA SER A 224 -0.67 15.27 -12.66
C SER A 224 -0.59 16.61 -11.94
N GLU A 225 -1.02 16.68 -10.68
CA GLU A 225 -0.86 17.86 -9.82
C GLU A 225 0.61 18.24 -9.63
N ILE A 226 1.49 17.24 -9.44
CA ILE A 226 2.96 17.46 -9.35
C ILE A 226 3.48 18.06 -10.65
N LYS A 227 3.13 17.47 -11.80
CA LYS A 227 3.60 17.94 -13.11
C LYS A 227 3.10 19.35 -13.42
N GLU A 228 1.86 19.67 -13.08
CA GLU A 228 1.31 21.01 -13.24
C GLU A 228 2.00 22.04 -12.32
N ALA A 229 2.26 21.68 -11.06
CA ALA A 229 3.04 22.52 -10.15
C ALA A 229 4.46 22.76 -10.67
N GLN A 230 5.15 21.73 -11.15
CA GLN A 230 6.48 21.84 -11.76
C GLN A 230 6.47 22.70 -13.03
N SER A 231 5.47 22.51 -13.90
CA SER A 231 5.36 23.27 -15.15
C SER A 231 5.13 24.75 -14.89
N ARG A 232 4.27 25.10 -13.91
CA ARG A 232 4.05 26.48 -13.48
C ARG A 232 5.36 27.11 -12.98
N PHE A 233 6.06 26.42 -12.07
CA PHE A 233 7.33 26.88 -11.54
C PHE A 233 8.37 27.14 -12.63
N LEU A 234 8.53 26.22 -13.59
CA LEU A 234 9.48 26.38 -14.70
C LEU A 234 9.10 27.54 -15.62
N LYS A 235 7.81 27.75 -15.90
CA LYS A 235 7.34 28.90 -16.69
C LYS A 235 7.61 30.21 -15.97
N GLU A 236 7.34 30.29 -14.66
CA GLU A 236 7.59 31.48 -13.86
C GLU A 236 9.09 31.83 -13.82
N ILE A 237 9.98 30.84 -13.63
CA ILE A 237 11.44 31.04 -13.73
C ILE A 237 11.86 31.50 -15.13
N GLY A 238 11.35 30.85 -16.18
CA GLY A 238 11.69 31.20 -17.57
C GLY A 238 11.28 32.63 -17.93
N LEU A 239 10.13 33.09 -17.44
CA LEU A 239 9.64 34.45 -17.64
C LEU A 239 10.55 35.47 -16.95
N VAL A 240 11.02 35.16 -15.74
CA VAL A 240 11.96 36.02 -15.00
C VAL A 240 13.34 36.07 -15.65
N MET A 241 13.88 34.93 -16.08
CA MET A 241 15.14 34.89 -16.82
C MET A 241 15.04 35.69 -18.13
N GLY A 242 13.90 35.59 -18.85
CA GLY A 242 13.66 36.36 -20.07
C GLY A 242 13.58 37.86 -19.83
N VAL A 243 12.91 38.30 -18.76
CA VAL A 243 12.86 39.72 -18.36
C VAL A 243 14.25 40.23 -17.99
N LEU A 244 15.02 39.47 -17.20
CA LEU A 244 16.38 39.85 -16.79
C LEU A 244 17.36 39.94 -17.97
N LEU A 245 17.16 39.16 -19.05
CA LEU A 245 18.00 39.22 -20.25
C LEU A 245 17.66 40.39 -21.19
N LEU A 246 16.49 41.01 -21.03
CA LEU A 246 16.04 42.15 -21.86
C LEU A 246 16.44 43.51 -21.27
N PHE A 247 17.01 43.54 -20.07
CA PHE A 247 17.50 44.74 -19.37
C PHE A 247 19.02 44.69 -19.19
#